data_AF-A0A967WE74-F1
#
_entry.id   AF-A0A967WE74-F1
#
_cell.length_a   1.000
_cell.length_b   1.000
_cell.length_c   1.000
_cell.angle_alpha   90.00
_cell.angle_beta   90.00
_cell.angle_gamma   90.00
#
_symmetry.space_group_name_H-M   'P 1'
#
loop_
_entity.id
_entity.type
_entity.pdbx_description
1 polymer ?
#
loop_
_entity_poly.entity_id
_entity_poly.type
_entity_poly.pdbx_seq_one_letter_code
_entity_poly.pdbx_strand_id
1 'polypeptide(L)' 'EQAAQEWPWLERIAVWNLSAGLPVEDEKRGYSILAADGSPKPAFHALAELAGEQSSTAVEEPTDRG' A
#
# COMPACT_ATOMS: atom_id res chain seq x y z
N GLU A 1 -12.19 3.65 2.78
CA GLU A 1 -12.20 4.58 3.93
C GLU A 1 -12.86 4.02 5.21
N GLN A 2 -13.43 2.81 5.21
CA GLN A 2 -14.09 2.22 6.39
C GLN A 2 -13.16 2.03 7.61
N ALA A 3 -11.93 1.54 7.38
CA ALA A 3 -10.96 1.31 8.45
C ALA A 3 -10.53 2.59 9.18
N ALA A 4 -10.51 3.73 8.48
CA ALA A 4 -10.16 5.02 9.07
C ALA A 4 -11.28 5.57 9.97
N GLN A 5 -12.55 5.22 9.69
CA GLN A 5 -13.69 5.62 10.50
C GLN A 5 -13.82 4.76 11.77
N GLU A 6 -13.54 3.46 11.66
CA GLU A 6 -13.69 2.51 12.76
C GLU A 6 -12.47 2.46 13.70
N TRP A 7 -11.28 2.77 13.19
CA TRP A 7 -10.03 2.81 13.98
C TRP A 7 -9.25 4.09 13.74
N PRO A 8 -9.62 5.21 14.40
CA PRO A 8 -8.98 6.51 14.19
C PRO A 8 -7.50 6.56 14.56
N TRP A 9 -7.03 5.61 15.36
CA TRP A 9 -5.63 5.46 15.79
C TRP A 9 -4.78 4.66 14.79
N LEU A 10 -5.38 4.13 13.72
CA LEU A 10 -4.67 3.33 12.73
C LEU A 10 -4.01 4.25 11.70
N GLU A 11 -2.77 4.62 11.96
CA GLU A 11 -2.01 5.54 11.09
C GLU A 11 -1.36 4.84 9.89
N ARG A 12 -1.14 3.53 9.94
CA ARG A 12 -0.41 2.78 8.91
C ARG A 12 -0.92 1.35 8.74
N ILE A 13 -0.92 0.88 7.49
CA ILE A 13 -1.19 -0.52 7.12
C ILE A 13 -0.03 -0.99 6.24
N ALA A 14 0.52 -2.15 6.55
CA ALA A 14 1.52 -2.82 5.72
C ALA A 14 0.88 -4.05 5.07
N VAL A 15 0.98 -4.16 3.74
CA VAL A 15 0.48 -5.32 3.00
C VAL A 15 1.66 -6.23 2.65
N TRP A 16 1.63 -7.47 3.15
CA TRP A 16 2.64 -8.48 2.81
C TRP A 16 2.24 -9.19 1.53
N ASN A 17 2.66 -8.67 0.37
CA ASN A 17 2.29 -9.21 -0.93
C ASN A 17 3.42 -9.15 -1.98
N LEU A 18 4.67 -8.97 -1.55
CA LEU A 18 5.83 -9.07 -2.43
C LEU A 18 6.46 -10.44 -2.23
N SER A 19 6.13 -11.37 -3.12
CA SER A 19 6.71 -12.72 -3.13
C SER A 19 7.41 -12.97 -4.46
N ALA A 20 8.69 -13.34 -4.41
CA ALA A 20 9.52 -13.71 -5.55
C ALA A 20 10.21 -15.05 -5.31
N GLY A 21 10.48 -15.81 -6.37
CA GLY A 21 11.25 -17.06 -6.29
C GLY A 21 10.54 -18.27 -5.65
N LEU A 22 9.25 -18.17 -5.34
CA LEU A 22 8.48 -19.30 -4.78
C LEU A 22 8.30 -20.44 -5.81
N PRO A 23 8.11 -21.70 -5.40
CA PRO A 23 7.67 -22.79 -6.29
C PRO A 23 6.32 -22.48 -6.94
N VAL A 24 6.00 -23.09 -8.10
CA VAL A 24 4.75 -22.78 -8.85
C VAL A 24 3.50 -23.23 -8.08
N GLU A 25 3.64 -24.23 -7.22
CA GLU A 25 2.60 -24.80 -6.38
C GLU A 25 2.39 -24.02 -5.08
N ASP A 26 3.22 -23.02 -4.79
CA ASP A 26 3.10 -22.24 -3.56
C ASP A 26 1.89 -21.30 -3.63
N GLU A 27 0.94 -21.53 -2.71
CA GLU A 27 -0.29 -20.73 -2.56
C GLU A 27 -0.03 -19.22 -2.46
N LYS A 28 1.13 -18.82 -1.91
CA LYS A 28 1.49 -17.41 -1.67
C LYS A 28 1.82 -16.69 -2.97
N ARG A 29 2.15 -17.40 -4.05
CA ARG A 29 2.36 -16.81 -5.38
C ARG A 29 1.12 -16.07 -5.89
N GLY A 30 -0.07 -16.59 -5.61
CA GLY A 30 -1.33 -15.99 -6.05
C GLY A 30 -1.56 -14.59 -5.47
N TYR A 31 -0.99 -14.33 -4.29
CA TYR A 31 -1.11 -13.07 -3.58
C TYR A 31 -0.05 -12.04 -3.96
N SER A 32 0.93 -12.39 -4.80
CA SER A 32 1.99 -11.45 -5.19
C SER A 32 1.44 -10.32 -6.06
N ILE A 33 1.76 -9.06 -5.75
CA ILE A 33 1.46 -7.90 -6.61
C ILE A 33 2.44 -7.73 -7.77
N LEU A 34 3.44 -8.59 -7.86
CA LEU A 34 4.30 -8.73 -9.03
C LEU A 34 3.91 -9.99 -9.81
N ALA A 35 4.13 -9.94 -11.13
CA ALA A 35 4.11 -11.12 -11.98
C ALA A 35 5.38 -11.96 -11.75
N ALA A 36 5.41 -13.15 -12.34
CA ALA A 36 6.52 -14.09 -12.16
C ALA A 36 7.85 -13.57 -12.71
N ASP A 37 7.81 -12.66 -13.69
CA ASP A 37 8.97 -12.00 -14.28
C ASP A 37 9.39 -10.71 -13.52
N GLY A 38 8.70 -10.38 -12.43
CA GLY A 38 8.94 -9.17 -11.63
C GLY A 38 8.22 -7.92 -12.15
N SER A 39 7.47 -7.99 -13.26
CA SER A 39 6.68 -6.85 -13.73
C SER A 39 5.53 -6.52 -12.75
N PRO A 40 5.16 -5.25 -12.60
CA PRO A 40 4.09 -4.83 -11.70
C PRO A 40 2.72 -5.26 -12.23
N LYS A 41 1.86 -5.78 -11.34
CA LYS A 41 0.43 -5.99 -11.63
C LYS A 41 -0.37 -4.71 -11.33
N PRO A 42 -1.63 -4.58 -11.81
CA PRO A 42 -2.45 -3.38 -11.54
C PRO A 42 -2.56 -2.99 -10.06
N ALA A 43 -2.61 -3.96 -9.14
CA ALA A 43 -2.65 -3.71 -7.70
C ALA A 43 -1.40 -2.99 -7.17
N PHE A 44 -0.23 -3.18 -7.79
CA PHE A 44 0.98 -2.44 -7.45
C PHE A 44 0.79 -0.95 -7.73
N HIS A 45 0.27 -0.60 -8.91
CA HIS A 45 0.07 0.79 -9.29
C HIS A 45 -0.96 1.49 -8.41
N ALA A 46 -2.09 0.83 -8.12
CA ALA A 46 -3.10 1.37 -7.21
C ALA A 46 -2.55 1.65 -5.81
N LEU A 47 -1.67 0.77 -5.28
CA LEU A 47 -1.00 1.00 -3.99
C LEU A 47 0.03 2.15 -4.07
N ALA A 48 0.75 2.27 -5.17
CA ALA A 48 1.73 3.34 -5.37
C ALA A 48 1.06 4.72 -5.46
N GLU A 49 -0.07 4.81 -6.16
CA GLU A 49 -0.89 6.03 -6.23
C GLU A 49 -1.37 6.45 -4.84
N LEU A 50 -1.96 5.52 -4.08
CA LEU A 50 -2.41 5.78 -2.70
C LEU A 50 -1.26 6.27 -1.80
N ALA A 51 -0.08 5.67 -1.90
CA ALA A 51 1.10 6.08 -1.13
C ALA A 51 1.61 7.48 -1.55
N GLY A 52 1.50 7.81 -2.85
CA GLY A 52 1.82 9.14 -3.36
C GLY A 52 0.85 10.22 -2.87
N GLU A 53 -0.44 9.93 -2.86
CA GLU A 53 -1.49 10.83 -2.36
C GLU A 53 -1.34 11.13 -0.85
N GLN A 54 -1.02 10.10 -0.06
CA GLN A 54 -0.72 10.22 1.38
C GLN A 54 0.51 11.10 1.65
N SER A 55 1.49 11.10 0.75
CA SER A 55 2.69 11.94 0.89
C SER A 55 2.40 13.41 0.58
N SER A 56 1.36 13.71 -0.20
CA SER A 56 1.02 15.07 -0.61
C SER A 56 0.07 15.80 0.36
N THR A 57 -0.64 15.06 1.22
CA THR A 57 -1.57 15.62 2.23
C THR A 57 -0.90 16.03 3.54
N ALA A 58 0.39 15.72 3.73
CA ALA A 58 1.15 16.04 4.94
C ALA A 58 1.70 17.49 4.98
N VAL A 59 1.41 18.33 3.98
CA VAL A 59 1.94 19.70 3.86
C VAL A 59 0.81 20.72 3.90
N GLU A 60 0.07 20.80 5.00
CA GLU A 60 -0.77 21.97 5.30
C GLU A 60 -1.00 22.04 6.82
N GLU A 61 0.01 22.52 7.56
CA GLU A 61 -0.17 22.98 8.94
C GLU A 61 -0.29 24.52 8.91
N PRO A 62 -1.48 25.11 9.15
CA PRO A 62 -1.57 26.55 9.35
C PRO A 62 -1.02 26.85 10.73
N THR A 63 0.19 27.40 10.78
CA THR A 63 0.75 27.97 12.01
C THR A 63 -0.03 29.25 12.36
N ASP A 64 -1.14 29.10 13.07
CA ASP A 64 -1.72 30.20 13.84
C ASP A 64 -0.96 30.29 15.17
N ARG A 65 -0.09 31.29 15.29
CA ARG A 65 0.50 31.71 16.56
C ARG A 65 0.15 33.18 16.80
N GLY A 66 -0.87 33.38 17.62
CA GLY A 66 -0.96 34.48 18.60
C GLY A 66 -1.41 35.83 18.09
#